data_AF-A0A9D5ZT44-F1
#
_entry.id   AF-A0A9D5ZT44-F1
#
_cell.length_a   1.000
_cell.length_b   1.000
_cell.length_c   1.000
_cell.angle_alpha   90.00
_cell.angle_beta   90.00
_cell.angle_gamma   90.00
#
_symmetry.space_group_name_H-M   'P 1'
#
loop_
_entity.id
_entity.type
_entity.pdbx_description
1 polymer ?
#
loop_
_entity_poly.entity_id
_entity_poly.type
_entity_poly.pdbx_seq_one_letter_code
_entity_poly.pdbx_strand_id
1 'polypeptide(L)'
;MTTITFDTLAFVKKLKSAGISEPQAEAMSDAFKEAQQASIDGLATKNNLKELELAVKTEIKEVELRINAKIDKLLFDIKVFFIIMLCAMVILNPKALDVISKILGTVK
;
A
#
# COMPACT_ATOMS: atom_id res chain seq x y z
N MET A 1 15.16 6.57 15.09
CA MET A 1 14.78 5.66 16.17
C MET A 1 15.11 6.36 17.47
N THR A 2 14.14 6.53 18.38
CA THR A 2 14.47 6.93 19.75
C THR A 2 15.06 5.69 20.41
N THR A 3 16.38 5.62 20.49
CA THR A 3 17.07 4.51 21.15
C THR A 3 16.73 4.57 22.64
N ILE A 4 15.94 3.63 23.14
CA ILE A 4 15.76 3.46 24.58
C ILE A 4 17.04 2.82 25.10
N THR A 5 17.93 3.62 25.68
CA THR A 5 19.19 3.14 26.24
C THR A 5 18.97 2.65 27.66
N PHE A 6 19.44 1.44 27.96
CA PHE A 6 19.47 0.92 29.32
C PHE A 6 20.80 1.30 29.98
N ASP A 7 20.73 2.13 31.02
CA ASP A 7 21.91 2.52 31.80
C ASP A 7 22.22 1.47 32.87
N THR A 8 23.10 0.54 32.51
CA THR A 8 23.61 -0.54 33.37
C THR A 8 24.20 0.02 34.68
N LEU A 9 24.92 1.15 34.62
CA LEU A 9 25.60 1.70 35.79
C LEU A 9 24.61 2.33 36.78
N ALA A 10 23.63 3.08 36.27
CA ALA A 10 22.57 3.64 37.11
C ALA A 10 21.72 2.52 37.75
N PHE A 11 21.45 1.44 37.00
CA PHE A 11 20.73 0.27 37.49
C PHE A 11 21.47 -0.44 38.62
N VAL A 12 22.76 -0.77 38.42
CA VAL A 12 23.61 -1.39 39.45
C VAL A 12 23.70 -0.52 40.70
N LYS A 13 23.92 0.80 40.55
CA LYS A 13 23.96 1.74 41.69
C LYS A 13 22.65 1.73 42.50
N LYS A 14 21.51 1.64 41.83
CA LYS A 14 20.19 1.60 42.47
C LYS A 14 19.97 0.30 43.25
N LEU A 15 20.42 -0.83 42.71
CA LEU A 15 20.37 -2.11 43.42
C LEU A 15 21.31 -2.14 44.63
N LYS A 16 22.54 -1.60 44.48
CA LYS A 16 23.49 -1.47 45.60
C LYS A 16 22.95 -0.60 46.73
N SER A 17 22.31 0.52 46.40
CA SER A 17 21.68 1.40 47.40
C SER A 17 20.42 0.79 48.04
N ALA A 18 19.82 -0.23 47.42
CA ALA A 18 18.77 -1.06 48.01
C ALA A 18 19.30 -2.24 48.84
N GLY A 19 20.62 -2.38 49.00
CA GLY A 19 21.25 -3.43 49.80
C GLY A 19 21.59 -4.71 49.05
N ILE A 20 21.46 -4.75 47.71
CA ILE A 20 21.93 -5.88 46.90
C ILE A 20 23.45 -5.82 46.75
N SER A 21 24.11 -6.97 46.87
CA SER A 21 25.56 -7.06 46.68
C SER A 21 25.97 -6.71 45.25
N GLU A 22 27.16 -6.14 45.06
CA GLU A 22 27.66 -5.74 43.74
C GLU A 22 27.66 -6.87 42.70
N PRO A 23 28.13 -8.11 43.00
CA PRO A 23 28.08 -9.21 42.05
C PRO A 23 26.65 -9.59 41.63
N GLN A 24 25.69 -9.52 42.56
CA GLN A 24 24.28 -9.81 42.26
C GLN A 24 23.65 -8.67 41.45
N ALA A 25 23.97 -7.43 41.77
CA ALA A 25 23.47 -6.26 41.06
C ALA A 25 23.96 -6.23 39.61
N GLU A 26 25.23 -6.58 39.36
CA GLU A 26 25.79 -6.73 38.02
C GLU A 26 25.10 -7.86 37.25
N ALA A 27 25.00 -9.05 37.84
CA ALA A 27 24.33 -10.19 37.21
C ALA A 27 22.85 -9.91 36.85
N MET A 28 22.12 -9.21 37.73
CA MET A 28 20.75 -8.78 37.43
C MET A 28 20.71 -7.74 36.31
N SER A 29 21.68 -6.83 36.26
CA SER A 29 21.76 -5.82 35.21
C SER A 29 22.03 -6.43 33.84
N ASP A 30 22.88 -7.45 33.77
CA ASP A 30 23.21 -8.15 32.53
C ASP A 30 22.01 -8.95 32.04
N ALA A 31 21.37 -9.73 32.92
CA ALA A 31 20.15 -10.47 32.58
C ALA A 31 19.02 -9.56 32.06
N PHE A 32 18.85 -8.38 32.67
CA PHE A 32 17.83 -7.42 32.24
C PHE A 32 18.17 -6.78 30.89
N LYS A 33 19.44 -6.47 30.65
CA LYS A 33 19.93 -5.94 29.36
C LYS A 33 19.73 -6.96 28.24
N GLU A 34 20.02 -8.23 28.48
CA GLU A 34 19.79 -9.32 27.52
C GLU A 34 18.31 -9.50 27.20
N ALA A 35 17.44 -9.53 28.22
CA ALA A 35 16.00 -9.63 28.02
C ALA A 35 15.41 -8.44 27.24
N GLN A 36 15.90 -7.23 27.51
CA GLN A 36 15.50 -6.03 26.79
C GLN A 36 15.97 -6.05 25.34
N GLN A 37 17.21 -6.49 25.07
CA GLN A 37 17.74 -6.60 23.71
C GLN A 37 16.94 -7.63 22.90
N ALA A 38 16.67 -8.81 23.46
CA ALA A 38 15.85 -9.84 22.84
C ALA A 38 14.42 -9.36 22.53
N SER A 39 13.88 -8.46 23.35
CA SER A 39 12.55 -7.86 23.13
C SER A 39 12.52 -6.83 22.01
N ILE A 40 13.65 -6.18 21.69
CA ILE A 40 13.76 -5.14 20.65
C ILE A 40 13.98 -5.76 19.28
N ASP A 41 14.73 -6.86 19.19
CA ASP A 41 15.14 -7.49 17.93
C ASP A 41 13.96 -8.03 17.09
N GLY A 42 12.78 -8.23 17.70
CA GLY A 42 11.56 -8.68 17.02
C GLY A 42 10.54 -7.59 16.66
N LEU A 43 10.81 -6.31 16.98
CA LEU A 43 9.83 -5.24 16.78
C LEU A 43 9.90 -4.66 15.36
N ALA A 44 8.74 -4.62 14.68
CA ALA A 44 8.60 -3.86 13.44
C ALA A 44 8.92 -2.37 13.72
N THR A 45 9.97 -1.85 13.09
CA THR A 45 10.36 -0.46 13.30
C THR A 45 9.43 0.48 12.53
N LYS A 46 9.36 1.75 12.96
CA LYS A 46 8.66 2.81 12.19
C LYS A 46 9.15 2.90 10.74
N ASN A 47 10.41 2.57 10.49
CA ASN A 47 10.96 2.54 9.14
C ASN A 47 10.38 1.39 8.33
N ASN A 48 10.29 0.17 8.90
CA ASN A 48 9.68 -0.96 8.21
C ASN A 48 8.20 -0.72 7.90
N LEU A 49 7.47 -0.06 8.82
CA LEU A 49 6.09 0.33 8.56
C LEU A 49 5.98 1.36 7.42
N LYS A 50 6.89 2.33 7.36
CA LYS A 50 6.93 3.34 6.28
C LYS A 50 7.32 2.72 4.94
N GLU A 51 8.25 1.77 4.93
CA GLU A 51 8.62 0.99 3.74
C GLU A 51 7.43 0.18 3.24
N LEU A 52 6.71 -0.50 4.14
CA LEU A 52 5.51 -1.25 3.80
C LEU A 52 4.39 -0.33 3.28
N GLU A 53 4.17 0.83 3.91
CA GLU A 53 3.19 1.83 3.44
C GLU A 53 3.52 2.30 2.02
N LEU A 54 4.81 2.54 1.73
CA LEU A 54 5.26 2.98 0.41
C LEU A 54 5.10 1.87 -0.63
N ALA A 55 5.43 0.62 -0.28
CA ALA A 55 5.24 -0.54 -1.15
C ALA A 55 3.76 -0.71 -1.50
N VAL A 56 2.87 -0.71 -0.50
CA VAL A 56 1.43 -0.84 -0.68
C VAL A 56 0.86 0.29 -1.54
N LYS A 57 1.26 1.55 -1.28
CA LYS A 57 0.84 2.69 -2.11
C LYS A 57 1.27 2.55 -3.58
N THR A 58 2.45 2.00 -3.81
CA THR A 58 2.98 1.77 -5.15
C THR A 58 2.19 0.69 -5.88
N GLU A 59 1.92 -0.44 -5.22
CA GLU A 59 1.11 -1.52 -5.78
C GLU A 59 -0.33 -1.08 -6.09
N ILE A 60 -0.96 -0.32 -5.18
CA ILE A 60 -2.31 0.23 -5.41
C ILE A 60 -2.32 1.11 -6.67
N LYS A 61 -1.34 2.02 -6.80
CA LYS A 61 -1.23 2.90 -7.96
C LYS A 61 -1.02 2.11 -9.25
N GLU A 62 -0.22 1.05 -9.22
CA GLU A 62 -0.02 0.19 -10.39
C GLU A 62 -1.32 -0.53 -10.80
N VAL A 63 -2.07 -1.04 -9.82
CA VAL A 63 -3.36 -1.69 -10.06
C VAL A 63 -4.37 -0.69 -10.64
N GLU A 64 -4.46 0.52 -10.11
CA GLU A 64 -5.32 1.58 -10.64
C GLU A 64 -4.99 1.91 -12.10
N LEU A 65 -3.71 2.09 -12.43
CA LEU A 65 -3.27 2.33 -13.81
C LEU A 65 -3.63 1.17 -14.74
N ARG A 66 -3.42 -0.07 -14.29
CA ARG A 66 -3.74 -1.27 -15.06
C ARG A 66 -5.25 -1.41 -15.30
N ILE A 67 -6.07 -1.07 -14.31
CA ILE A 67 -7.53 -1.06 -14.44
C ILE A 67 -7.97 0.01 -15.43
N ASN A 68 -7.49 1.24 -15.28
CA ASN A 68 -7.83 2.34 -16.19
C ASN A 68 -7.46 2.01 -17.64
N ALA A 69 -6.25 1.47 -17.87
CA ALA A 69 -5.84 1.05 -19.21
C ALA A 69 -6.73 -0.06 -19.79
N LYS A 70 -7.18 -1.02 -18.97
CA LYS A 70 -8.11 -2.07 -19.40
C LYS A 70 -9.50 -1.50 -19.71
N ILE A 71 -9.99 -0.55 -18.91
CA ILE A 71 -11.26 0.14 -19.16
C ILE A 71 -11.18 0.92 -20.48
N ASP A 72 -10.11 1.70 -20.70
CA ASP A 72 -9.92 2.46 -21.93
C ASP A 72 -9.89 1.56 -23.16
N LYS A 73 -9.18 0.43 -23.06
CA LYS A 73 -9.16 -0.58 -24.13
C LYS A 73 -10.55 -1.16 -24.39
N LEU A 74 -11.28 -1.52 -23.33
CA LEU A 74 -12.64 -2.06 -23.47
C LEU A 74 -13.59 -1.03 -24.10
N LEU A 75 -13.51 0.24 -23.68
CA LEU A 75 -14.30 1.33 -24.26
C LEU A 75 -13.94 1.55 -25.73
N PHE A 76 -12.67 1.44 -26.10
CA PHE A 76 -12.23 1.50 -27.49
C PHE A 76 -12.82 0.34 -28.30
N ASP A 77 -12.70 -0.89 -27.82
CA ASP A 77 -13.23 -2.09 -28.49
C ASP A 77 -14.75 -1.98 -28.69
N ILE A 78 -15.49 -1.52 -27.67
CA ILE A 78 -16.94 -1.27 -27.75
C ILE A 78 -17.25 -0.18 -28.79
N LYS A 79 -16.52 0.94 -28.81
CA LYS A 79 -16.73 2.01 -29.79
C LYS A 79 -16.47 1.53 -31.22
N VAL A 80 -15.40 0.78 -31.43
CA VAL A 80 -15.06 0.19 -32.75
C VAL A 80 -16.16 -0.77 -33.19
N PHE A 81 -16.60 -1.67 -32.30
CA PHE A 81 -17.69 -2.59 -32.59
C PHE A 81 -18.98 -1.86 -32.94
N PHE A 82 -19.33 -0.82 -32.18
CA PHE A 82 -20.52 0.00 -32.44
C PHE A 82 -20.46 0.70 -33.80
N ILE A 83 -19.31 1.26 -34.18
CA ILE A 83 -19.10 1.88 -35.50
C ILE A 83 -19.26 0.84 -36.61
N ILE A 84 -18.63 -0.33 -36.48
CA ILE A 84 -18.74 -1.41 -37.47
C ILE A 84 -20.21 -1.85 -37.63
N MET A 85 -20.92 -1.99 -36.51
CA MET A 85 -22.32 -2.39 -36.49
C MET A 85 -23.23 -1.33 -37.16
N LEU A 86 -22.99 -0.04 -36.90
CA LEU A 86 -23.69 1.05 -37.59
C LEU A 86 -23.43 1.03 -39.10
N CYS A 87 -22.17 0.87 -39.53
CA CYS A 87 -21.83 0.77 -40.95
C CYS A 87 -22.55 -0.41 -41.61
N ALA A 88 -22.55 -1.59 -40.97
CA ALA A 88 -23.24 -2.76 -41.47
C ALA A 88 -24.76 -2.54 -41.60
N MET A 89 -25.38 -1.87 -40.62
CA MET A 89 -26.81 -1.54 -40.65
C MET A 89 -27.17 -0.62 -41.82
N VAL A 90 -26.33 0.39 -42.11
CA VAL A 90 -26.55 1.31 -43.24
C VAL A 90 -26.38 0.61 -44.59
N ILE A 91 -25.41 -0.31 -44.71
CA ILE A 91 -25.20 -1.10 -45.94
C ILE A 91 -26.41 -2.01 -46.21
N LEU A 92 -26.93 -2.67 -45.17
CA LEU A 92 -28.08 -3.57 -45.31
C LEU A 92 -29.40 -2.82 -45.55
N ASN A 93 -29.52 -1.59 -45.05
CA ASN A 93 -30.71 -0.77 -45.24
C ASN A 93 -30.34 0.72 -45.33
N PRO A 94 -30.30 1.30 -46.55
CA PRO A 94 -29.95 2.71 -46.74
C PRO A 94 -30.90 3.68 -46.00
N LYS A 95 -32.17 3.31 -45.78
CA LYS A 95 -33.14 4.10 -45.01
C LYS A 95 -32.82 4.15 -43.51
N ALA A 96 -31.92 3.30 -43.01
CA ALA A 96 -31.44 3.37 -41.63
C ALA A 96 -30.68 4.69 -41.36
N LEU A 97 -30.11 5.31 -42.40
CA LEU A 97 -29.45 6.62 -42.30
C LEU A 97 -30.42 7.71 -41.79
N ASP A 98 -31.68 7.69 -42.26
CA ASP A 98 -32.72 8.64 -41.85
C ASP A 98 -33.15 8.44 -40.38
N VAL A 99 -33.08 7.20 -39.88
CA VAL A 99 -33.39 6.89 -38.48
C VAL A 99 -32.23 7.34 -37.58
N ILE A 100 -30.99 7.08 -37.99
CA ILE A 100 -29.79 7.50 -37.25
C ILE A 100 -29.70 9.03 -37.18
N SER A 101 -29.97 9.74 -38.27
CA SER A 101 -29.93 11.21 -38.31
C SER A 101 -31.01 11.84 -37.41
N LYS A 102 -32.19 11.23 -37.33
CA LYS A 102 -33.25 11.61 -36.37
C LYS A 102 -32.84 11.35 -34.92
N ILE A 103 -32.24 10.21 -34.61
CA ILE A 103 -31.75 9.90 -33.25
C ILE A 103 -30.65 10.87 -32.82
N LEU A 104 -29.76 11.25 -33.73
CA LEU A 104 -28.69 12.21 -33.48
C LEU A 104 -29.16 13.68 -33.51
N GLY A 105 -30.44 13.95 -33.75
CA GLY A 105 -31.00 15.30 -33.78
C GLY A 105 -30.47 16.18 -34.92
N THR A 106 -29.92 15.57 -35.98
CA THR A 106 -29.27 16.28 -37.10
C THR A 106 -30.21 16.57 -38.26
N VAL A 107 -31.40 15.97 -38.31
CA VAL A 107 -32.45 16.26 -39.30
C VAL A 107 -33.75 16.61 -38.57
N LYS A 108 -34.33 17.75 -38.93
CA LYS A 108 -35.61 18.26 -38.42
C LYS A 108 -36.79 17.54 -39.08
#